data_AF-A0A950IWI2-F1
#
_entry.id   AF-A0A950IWI2-F1
#
_cell.length_a   1.000
_cell.length_b   1.000
_cell.length_c   1.000
_cell.angle_alpha   90.00
_cell.angle_beta   90.00
_cell.angle_gamma   90.00
#
_symmetry.space_group_name_H-M   'P 1'
#
loop_
_entity.id
_entity.type
_entity.pdbx_description
1 polymer ?
#
loop_
_entity_poly.entity_id
_entity_poly.type
_entity_poly.pdbx_seq_one_letter_code
_entity_poly.pdbx_strand_id
1 'polypeptide(L)'
;MPLRDDLLNPVPGENPSGLSLRYERICDQIKEARTEEDENIPSGDWQRQVKRADFALVIKLAGEALATKSKDLQLAAWLTEAHVKREGIALIAPCFKLMQDLQEHFWDTLHPEIEDGD
;
A
#
# COMPACT_ATOMS: atom_id res chain seq x y z
N MET A 1 1.80 -15.24 5.76
CA MET A 1 0.91 -15.72 4.69
C MET A 1 1.60 -15.36 3.36
N PRO A 2 1.47 -16.11 2.25
CA PRO A 2 1.98 -15.61 0.98
C PRO A 2 1.23 -14.33 0.57
N LEU A 3 1.88 -13.48 -0.23
CA LEU A 3 1.20 -12.35 -0.87
C LEU A 3 0.08 -12.88 -1.78
N ARG A 4 -0.84 -12.00 -2.18
CA ARG A 4 -1.86 -12.39 -3.17
C ARG A 4 -1.18 -12.71 -4.50
N ASP A 5 -1.68 -13.74 -5.19
CA ASP A 5 -1.12 -14.19 -6.46
C ASP A 5 -1.57 -13.35 -7.67
N ASP A 6 -2.54 -12.45 -7.48
CA ASP A 6 -3.16 -11.64 -8.52
C ASP A 6 -2.58 -10.22 -8.65
N LEU A 7 -1.58 -9.85 -7.84
CA LEU A 7 -1.05 -8.48 -7.78
C LEU A 7 -0.37 -8.02 -9.07
N LEU A 8 0.13 -8.96 -9.87
CA LEU A 8 0.80 -8.70 -11.15
C LEU A 8 -0.12 -8.88 -12.37
N ASN A 9 -1.40 -9.19 -12.16
CA ASN A 9 -2.36 -9.23 -13.27
C ASN A 9 -2.60 -7.81 -13.78
N PRO A 10 -2.51 -7.54 -15.09
CA PRO A 10 -2.83 -6.24 -15.65
C PRO A 10 -4.24 -5.79 -15.27
N VAL A 11 -4.40 -4.49 -15.00
CA VAL A 11 -5.72 -3.90 -14.78
C VAL A 11 -6.48 -3.90 -16.12
N PRO A 12 -7.76 -4.34 -16.17
CA PRO A 12 -8.53 -4.31 -17.41
C PRO A 12 -8.69 -2.89 -17.94
N GLY A 13 -8.44 -2.70 -19.24
CA GLY A 13 -8.58 -1.40 -19.91
C GLY A 13 -7.43 -1.12 -20.87
N GLU A 14 -7.28 0.15 -21.25
CA GLU A 14 -6.20 0.59 -22.15
C GLU A 14 -4.85 0.73 -21.43
N ASN A 15 -4.87 1.07 -20.13
CA ASN A 15 -3.67 1.17 -19.31
C ASN A 15 -3.51 -0.09 -18.42
N PRO A 16 -2.49 -0.94 -18.63
CA PRO A 16 -2.28 -2.16 -17.85
C PRO A 16 -1.95 -1.87 -16.37
N SER A 17 -1.49 -0.66 -16.06
CA SER A 17 -1.27 -0.15 -14.70
C SER A 17 -2.48 0.54 -14.10
N GLY A 18 -3.58 0.69 -14.86
CA GLY A 18 -4.78 1.37 -14.40
C GLY A 18 -4.57 2.86 -14.12
N LEU A 19 -5.31 3.39 -13.15
CA LEU A 19 -5.35 4.83 -12.86
C LEU A 19 -4.42 5.18 -11.70
N SER A 20 -3.91 6.42 -11.69
CA SER A 20 -3.23 6.95 -10.51
C SER A 20 -4.22 7.13 -9.36
N LEU A 21 -3.91 6.56 -8.19
CA LEU A 21 -4.79 6.66 -7.00
C LEU A 21 -4.35 7.74 -6.02
N ARG A 22 -3.35 8.57 -6.37
CA ARG A 22 -2.72 9.54 -5.46
C ARG A 22 -3.71 10.45 -4.73
N TYR A 23 -4.78 10.87 -5.41
CA TYR A 23 -5.84 11.75 -4.90
C TYR A 23 -7.16 11.03 -4.62
N GLU A 24 -7.18 9.71 -4.74
CA GLU A 24 -8.37 8.91 -4.51
C GLU A 24 -8.56 8.62 -3.01
N ARG A 25 -9.82 8.53 -2.59
CA ARG A 25 -10.21 8.29 -1.19
C ARG A 25 -9.55 7.05 -0.58
N ILE A 26 -9.22 6.06 -1.39
CA ILE A 26 -8.54 4.83 -0.95
C ILE A 26 -7.17 5.13 -0.31
N CYS A 27 -6.42 6.09 -0.84
CA CYS A 27 -5.14 6.50 -0.26
C CYS A 27 -5.32 7.15 1.10
N ASP A 28 -6.36 7.96 1.27
CA ASP A 28 -6.69 8.56 2.57
C ASP A 28 -7.13 7.50 3.58
N GLN A 29 -7.90 6.50 3.15
CA GLN A 29 -8.29 5.37 4.00
C GLN A 29 -7.08 4.54 4.44
N ILE A 30 -6.12 4.29 3.54
CA ILE A 30 -4.89 3.58 3.89
C ILE A 30 -4.05 4.40 4.88
N LYS A 31 -3.85 5.70 4.64
CA LYS A 31 -3.14 6.60 5.57
C LYS A 31 -3.81 6.64 6.94
N GLU A 32 -5.14 6.72 6.97
CA GLU A 32 -5.91 6.74 8.20
C GLU A 32 -5.74 5.44 9.00
N ALA A 33 -5.78 4.29 8.31
CA ALA A 33 -5.55 2.98 8.90
C ALA A 33 -4.11 2.76 9.38
N ARG A 34 -3.12 3.38 8.72
CA ARG A 34 -1.70 3.34 9.12
C ARG A 34 -1.37 4.24 10.31
N THR A 35 -2.20 5.24 10.58
CA THR A 35 -1.94 6.20 11.65
C THR A 35 -2.10 5.55 13.02
N GLU A 36 -1.05 5.68 13.84
CA GLU A 36 -1.01 5.27 15.24
C GLU A 36 -0.67 6.50 16.09
N GLU A 37 -1.39 6.70 17.19
CA GLU A 37 -1.11 7.74 18.18
C GLU A 37 -0.06 7.22 19.18
N ASP A 38 0.84 8.12 19.61
CA ASP A 38 1.83 7.79 20.61
C ASP A 38 1.16 7.69 22.00
N GLU A 39 1.19 6.49 22.58
CA GLU A 39 0.62 6.19 23.90
C GLU A 39 1.25 7.02 25.03
N ASN A 40 2.42 7.66 24.81
CA ASN A 40 3.09 8.51 25.78
C ASN A 40 2.60 9.96 25.80
N ILE A 41 1.75 10.38 24.84
CA ILE A 41 1.21 11.73 24.82
C ILE A 41 0.06 11.81 25.84
N PRO A 42 0.15 12.67 26.88
CA PRO A 42 -0.92 12.80 27.86
C PRO A 42 -2.18 13.34 27.18
N SER A 43 -3.14 12.47 26.96
CA SER A 43 -4.53 12.85 26.75
C SER A 43 -4.97 13.54 28.04
N GLY A 44 -5.44 14.79 28.00
CA GLY A 44 -5.90 15.53 29.19
C GLY A 44 -7.09 14.83 29.89
N ASP A 45 -7.96 15.59 30.57
CA ASP A 45 -9.13 15.02 31.30
C ASP A 45 -10.14 14.24 30.43
N TRP A 46 -9.93 14.17 29.12
CA TRP A 46 -10.66 13.33 28.18
C TRP A 46 -9.86 12.04 27.91
N GLN A 47 -10.21 10.95 28.58
CA GLN A 47 -9.73 9.60 28.24
C GLN A 47 -10.26 9.19 26.86
N ARG A 48 -9.55 9.58 25.80
CA ARG A 48 -9.81 9.06 24.44
C ARG A 48 -9.09 7.74 24.27
N GLN A 49 -9.72 6.80 23.57
CA GLN A 49 -9.08 5.57 23.15
C GLN A 49 -7.92 5.90 22.20
N VAL A 50 -6.70 5.49 22.55
CA VAL A 50 -5.51 5.70 21.71
C VAL A 50 -5.74 5.00 20.37
N LYS A 51 -5.59 5.76 19.29
CA LYS A 51 -5.70 5.21 17.94
C LYS A 51 -4.52 4.30 17.65
N ARG A 52 -4.79 3.04 17.34
CA ARG A 52 -3.78 2.08 16.87
C ARG A 52 -3.92 1.86 15.37
N ALA A 53 -2.80 1.56 14.72
CA ALA A 53 -2.81 1.24 13.30
C ALA A 53 -3.52 -0.10 13.04
N ASP A 54 -4.39 -0.12 12.03
CA ASP A 54 -5.05 -1.33 11.53
C ASP A 54 -4.32 -1.84 10.28
N PHE A 55 -3.18 -2.50 10.50
CA PHE A 55 -2.40 -3.09 9.40
C PHE A 55 -3.14 -4.22 8.67
N ALA A 56 -4.17 -4.83 9.27
CA ALA A 56 -4.98 -5.83 8.57
C ALA A 56 -5.85 -5.14 7.51
N LEU A 57 -6.43 -3.99 7.84
CA LEU A 57 -7.13 -3.14 6.89
C LEU A 57 -6.19 -2.59 5.81
N VAL A 58 -4.97 -2.20 6.15
CA VAL A 58 -3.97 -1.74 5.16
C VAL A 58 -3.65 -2.82 4.14
N ILE A 59 -3.38 -4.06 4.57
CA ILE A 59 -3.13 -5.19 3.66
C ILE A 59 -4.32 -5.41 2.73
N LYS A 60 -5.54 -5.36 3.26
CA LYS A 60 -6.75 -5.51 2.47
C LYS A 60 -6.88 -4.41 1.41
N LEU A 61 -6.84 -3.15 1.82
CA LEU A 61 -7.06 -2.01 0.93
C LEU A 61 -5.95 -1.86 -0.11
N ALA A 62 -4.69 -1.95 0.30
CA ALA A 62 -3.55 -1.83 -0.61
C ALA A 62 -3.49 -3.02 -1.58
N GLY A 63 -3.73 -4.24 -1.09
CA GLY A 63 -3.76 -5.44 -1.94
C GLY A 63 -4.91 -5.43 -2.95
N GLU A 64 -6.11 -5.04 -2.55
CA GLU A 64 -7.27 -4.90 -3.46
C GLU A 64 -7.02 -3.81 -4.51
N ALA A 65 -6.49 -2.65 -4.11
CA ALA A 65 -6.18 -1.56 -5.03
C ALA A 65 -5.08 -1.97 -6.03
N LEU A 66 -4.03 -2.65 -5.57
CA LEU A 66 -2.92 -3.10 -6.41
C LEU A 66 -3.36 -4.18 -7.43
N ALA A 67 -4.26 -5.08 -7.02
CA ALA A 67 -4.78 -6.12 -7.89
C ALA A 67 -5.77 -5.59 -8.95
N THR A 68 -6.61 -4.60 -8.61
CA THR A 68 -7.80 -4.29 -9.42
C THR A 68 -7.86 -2.89 -10.00
N LYS A 69 -7.06 -1.94 -9.50
CA LYS A 69 -7.22 -0.51 -9.85
C LYS A 69 -5.95 0.16 -10.34
N SER A 70 -4.81 -0.13 -9.72
CA SER A 70 -3.58 0.62 -9.98
C SER A 70 -2.34 -0.22 -9.72
N LYS A 71 -1.35 -0.19 -10.62
CA LYS A 71 0.00 -0.68 -10.35
C LYS A 71 0.81 0.50 -9.85
N ASP A 72 1.05 0.52 -8.55
CA ASP A 72 1.56 1.70 -7.85
C ASP A 72 2.58 1.30 -6.76
N LEU A 73 3.77 1.90 -6.81
CA LEU A 73 4.86 1.62 -5.88
C LEU A 73 4.59 2.12 -4.45
N GLN A 74 3.81 3.20 -4.29
CA GLN A 74 3.39 3.68 -2.98
C GLN A 74 2.43 2.68 -2.32
N LEU A 75 1.49 2.10 -3.09
CA LEU A 75 0.63 1.01 -2.60
C LEU A 75 1.44 -0.23 -2.24
N ALA A 76 2.40 -0.63 -3.08
CA ALA A 76 3.29 -1.75 -2.78
C ALA A 76 4.12 -1.51 -1.51
N ALA A 77 4.56 -0.27 -1.26
CA ALA A 77 5.28 0.10 -0.04
C ALA A 77 4.41 0.01 1.21
N TRP A 78 3.17 0.52 1.17
CA TRP A 78 2.23 0.39 2.30
C TRP A 78 1.84 -1.05 2.56
N LEU A 79 1.65 -1.85 1.51
CA LEU A 79 1.40 -3.29 1.63
C LEU A 79 2.58 -3.99 2.32
N THR A 80 3.80 -3.65 1.91
CA THR A 80 5.05 -4.18 2.50
C THR A 80 5.16 -3.85 3.98
N GLU A 81 5.00 -2.59 4.35
CA GLU A 81 5.03 -2.15 5.74
C GLU A 81 4.01 -2.92 6.59
N ALA A 82 2.77 -3.03 6.11
CA ALA A 82 1.70 -3.70 6.84
C ALA A 82 1.95 -5.20 7.01
N HIS A 83 2.48 -5.88 5.99
CA HIS A 83 2.92 -7.27 6.10
C HIS A 83 4.07 -7.42 7.10
N VAL A 84 5.09 -6.56 7.04
CA VAL A 84 6.22 -6.61 7.99
C VAL A 84 5.76 -6.35 9.43
N LYS A 85 4.85 -5.40 9.64
CA LYS A 85 4.29 -5.08 10.97
C LYS A 85 3.46 -6.22 11.56
N ARG A 86 2.78 -7.02 10.72
CA ARG A 86 1.92 -8.13 11.19
C ARG A 86 2.60 -9.48 11.22
N GLU A 87 3.47 -9.75 10.26
CA GLU A 87 4.03 -11.08 9.98
C GLU A 87 5.56 -11.12 10.15
N GLY A 88 6.19 -9.98 10.37
CA GLY A 88 7.62 -9.85 10.60
C GLY A 88 8.46 -9.83 9.32
N ILE A 89 9.77 -9.92 9.52
CA ILE A 89 10.79 -9.73 8.47
C ILE A 89 10.75 -10.78 7.36
N ALA A 90 10.08 -11.91 7.57
CA ALA A 90 9.94 -12.98 6.56
C ALA A 90 9.25 -12.48 5.28
N LEU A 91 8.46 -11.41 5.38
CA LEU A 91 7.74 -10.82 4.25
C LEU A 91 8.55 -9.78 3.47
N ILE A 92 9.74 -9.39 3.94
CA ILE A 92 10.57 -8.40 3.24
C ILE A 92 10.94 -8.90 1.84
N ALA A 93 11.53 -10.10 1.74
CA ALA A 93 11.96 -10.65 0.46
C ALA A 93 10.82 -10.77 -0.58
N PRO A 94 9.66 -11.38 -0.28
CA PRO A 94 8.56 -11.45 -1.26
C PRO A 94 7.98 -10.08 -1.61
N CYS A 95 7.92 -9.14 -0.67
CA CYS A 95 7.45 -7.78 -0.94
C CYS A 95 8.39 -6.98 -1.84
N PHE A 96 9.70 -7.09 -1.63
CA PHE A 96 10.68 -6.46 -2.51
C PHE A 96 10.70 -7.10 -3.89
N LYS A 97 10.51 -8.42 -3.96
CA LYS A 97 10.34 -9.11 -5.25
C LYS A 97 9.10 -8.58 -6.00
N LEU A 98 7.97 -8.40 -5.31
CA LEU A 98 6.78 -7.76 -5.90
C LEU A 98 7.10 -6.35 -6.45
N MET A 99 7.83 -5.50 -5.73
CA MET A 99 8.21 -4.17 -6.21
C MET A 99 9.11 -4.22 -7.45
N GLN A 100 10.03 -5.20 -7.49
CA GLN A 100 10.85 -5.45 -8.68
C GLN A 100 9.98 -5.89 -9.86
N ASP A 101 9.07 -6.84 -9.64
CA ASP A 101 8.17 -7.37 -10.69
C ASP A 101 7.24 -6.30 -11.24
N LEU A 102 6.75 -5.39 -10.39
CA LEU A 102 5.96 -4.23 -10.82
C LEU A 102 6.74 -3.36 -11.79
N GLN A 103 8.01 -3.08 -11.50
CA GLN A 103 8.88 -2.31 -12.39
C GLN A 103 9.17 -3.09 -13.68
N GLU A 104 9.50 -4.38 -13.59
CA GLU A 104 9.82 -5.20 -14.77
C GLU A 104 8.63 -5.34 -15.73
N HIS A 105 7.39 -5.45 -15.21
CA HIS A 105 6.20 -5.72 -16.02
C HIS A 105 5.42 -4.48 -16.45
N PHE A 106 5.53 -3.37 -15.70
CA PHE A 106 4.65 -2.21 -15.87
C PHE A 106 5.39 -0.89 -16.04
N TRP A 107 6.73 -0.89 -16.18
CA TRP A 107 7.59 0.30 -16.20
C TRP A 107 6.99 1.52 -16.91
N ASP A 108 6.54 1.34 -18.15
CA ASP A 108 6.08 2.43 -19.02
C ASP A 108 4.79 3.14 -18.52
N THR A 109 4.05 2.52 -17.60
CA THR A 109 2.75 3.00 -17.11
C THR A 109 2.61 2.96 -15.59
N LEU A 110 3.67 2.56 -14.89
CA LEU A 110 3.68 2.34 -13.44
C LEU A 110 3.50 3.66 -12.69
N HIS A 111 2.73 3.64 -11.61
CA HIS A 111 2.55 4.79 -10.73
C HIS A 111 3.58 4.80 -9.57
N PRO A 112 4.02 5.99 -9.10
CA PRO A 112 3.81 7.29 -9.73
C PRO A 112 4.57 7.40 -11.06
N GLU A 113 3.96 8.09 -12.03
CA GLU A 113 4.62 8.41 -13.29
C GLU A 113 5.85 9.29 -13.03
N ILE A 114 6.90 9.11 -13.85
CA ILE A 114 8.06 9.99 -13.85
C ILE A 114 7.61 11.31 -14.49
N GLU A 115 7.61 12.39 -13.71
CA GLU A 115 7.39 13.74 -14.24
C GLU A 115 8.70 14.19 -14.92
N ASP A 116 8.64 14.70 -16.16
CA ASP A 116 9.82 15.20 -16.90
C ASP A 116 10.55 16.26 -16.05
N GLY A 117 11.71 15.89 -15.48
CA GLY A 117 12.53 16.79 -14.66
C GLY A 117 13.15 16.21 -13.39
N ASP A 118 12.78 15.00 -12.98
CA ASP A 118 13.41 14.23 -11.88
C ASP A 118 13.98 12.89 -12.36
#